data_AF-A0A0F9NDL1-F1
#
_entry.id   AF-A0A0F9NDL1-F1
#
_cell.length_a   1.000
_cell.length_b   1.000
_cell.length_c   1.000
_cell.angle_alpha   90.00
_cell.angle_beta   90.00
_cell.angle_gamma   90.00
#
_symmetry.space_group_name_H-M   'P 1'
#
loop_
_entity.id
_entity.type
_entity.pdbx_description
1 polymer ?
#
loop_
_entity_poly.entity_id
_entity_poly.type
_entity_poly.pdbx_seq_one_letter_code
_entity_poly.pdbx_strand_id
1 'polypeptide(L)'
;MAEETKAPPTVAELEGKVQRLTNQATIDGQNALDAGKAFAQAVKSGDVDRALELADARGKANAALGKTNSQLKTATNAVNSQKLQANAGKRADIHDAMRQDKSVVGHVKALFALGADWVNFEEGEGDEIIVNSGGADIRKTRAPGSGGGGNRGTASWEVDGQSFTSRELIDAHPDLLTDKVREHYESGNFRAFSMTREAERIHEKLTSGN
;
A
#
# COMPACT_ATOMS: atom_id res chain seq x y z
N MET A 1 8.90 22.43 -16.74
CA MET A 1 9.00 22.76 -15.31
C MET A 1 9.65 21.57 -14.63
N ALA A 2 10.84 21.74 -14.08
CA ALA A 2 11.54 20.65 -13.39
C ALA A 2 10.84 20.40 -12.05
N GLU A 3 10.38 19.17 -11.81
CA GLU A 3 9.89 18.76 -10.50
C GLU A 3 11.07 18.82 -9.52
N GLU A 4 11.02 19.78 -8.59
CA GLU A 4 11.89 19.79 -7.41
C GLU A 4 11.74 18.44 -6.70
N THR A 5 12.76 17.61 -6.82
CA THR A 5 12.80 16.30 -6.20
C THR A 5 12.94 16.52 -4.69
N LYS A 6 11.80 16.57 -3.99
CA LYS A 6 11.78 16.70 -2.53
C LYS A 6 12.66 15.60 -1.94
N ALA A 7 13.69 16.00 -1.19
CA ALA A 7 14.62 15.07 -0.57
C ALA A 7 13.84 14.02 0.24
N PRO A 8 14.27 12.74 0.20
CA PRO A 8 13.63 11.71 0.99
C PRO A 8 13.66 12.09 2.48
N PRO A 9 12.58 11.82 3.23
CA PRO A 9 12.50 12.18 4.65
C PRO A 9 13.62 11.51 5.44
N THR A 10 14.19 12.25 6.38
CA THR A 10 15.23 11.77 7.30
C THR A 10 14.66 10.80 8.32
N VAL A 11 15.54 9.99 8.94
CA VAL A 11 15.16 9.04 10.01
C VAL A 11 14.46 9.79 11.16
N ALA A 12 15.00 10.95 11.58
CA ALA A 12 14.43 11.75 12.66
C ALA A 12 13.03 12.28 12.34
N GLU A 13 12.77 12.68 11.10
CA GLU A 13 11.43 13.10 10.66
C GLU A 13 10.44 11.93 10.64
N LEU A 14 10.89 10.75 10.23
CA LEU A 14 10.07 9.53 10.26
C LEU A 14 9.79 9.06 11.70
N GLU A 15 10.78 9.09 12.60
CA GLU A 15 10.60 8.79 14.02
C GLU A 15 9.64 9.78 14.70
N GLY A 16 9.77 11.08 14.39
CA GLY A 16 8.81 12.09 14.85
C GLY A 16 7.40 11.85 14.30
N LYS A 17 7.28 11.35 13.07
CA LYS A 17 5.99 10.94 12.47
C LYS A 17 5.41 9.71 13.17
N VAL A 18 6.22 8.70 13.47
CA VAL A 18 5.82 7.53 14.25
C VAL A 18 5.29 7.97 15.61
N GLN A 19 6.01 8.83 16.33
CA GLN A 19 5.56 9.32 17.64
C GLN A 19 4.19 10.02 17.57
N ARG A 20 3.99 10.89 16.58
CA ARG A 20 2.70 11.57 16.38
C ARG A 20 1.58 10.58 16.07
N LEU A 21 1.83 9.60 15.19
CA LEU A 21 0.85 8.58 14.83
C LEU A 21 0.55 7.61 15.99
N THR A 22 1.54 7.31 16.83
CA THR A 22 1.34 6.53 18.07
C THR A 22 0.40 7.27 19.02
N ASN A 23 0.63 8.56 19.25
CA ASN A 23 -0.26 9.37 20.08
C ASN A 23 -1.68 9.43 19.49
N GLN A 24 -1.80 9.58 18.17
CA GLN A 24 -3.10 9.56 17.48
C GLN A 24 -3.80 8.21 17.59
N ALA A 25 -3.06 7.09 17.46
CA ALA A 25 -3.62 5.76 17.58
C ALA A 25 -4.19 5.51 18.98
N THR A 26 -3.54 6.02 20.03
CA THR A 26 -4.06 5.99 21.40
C THR A 26 -5.37 6.76 21.53
N ILE A 27 -5.44 7.97 20.98
CA ILE A 27 -6.65 8.81 21.00
C ILE A 27 -7.79 8.12 20.23
N ASP A 28 -7.52 7.66 19.01
CA ASP A 28 -8.51 6.98 18.18
C ASP A 28 -8.97 5.65 18.81
N GLY A 29 -8.06 4.96 19.50
CA GLY A 29 -8.35 3.74 20.26
C GLY A 29 -9.31 4.00 21.40
N GLN A 30 -9.08 5.07 22.17
CA GLN A 30 -9.98 5.49 23.23
C GLN A 30 -11.35 5.90 22.68
N ASN A 31 -11.38 6.68 21.59
CA ASN A 31 -12.62 7.08 20.94
C ASN A 31 -13.44 5.87 20.42
N ALA A 32 -12.77 4.88 19.83
CA ALA A 32 -13.41 3.65 19.37
C ALA A 32 -13.98 2.83 20.53
N LEU A 33 -13.24 2.76 21.65
CA LEU A 33 -13.67 2.08 22.86
C LEU A 33 -14.89 2.76 23.51
N ASP A 34 -14.88 4.09 23.59
CA ASP A 34 -15.99 4.87 24.15
C ASP A 34 -17.24 4.80 23.26
N ALA A 35 -17.08 4.87 21.94
CA ALA A 35 -18.17 4.65 20.99
C ALA A 35 -18.75 3.22 21.10
N GLY A 36 -17.87 2.22 21.29
CA GLY A 36 -18.27 0.84 21.53
C GLY A 36 -19.09 0.67 22.82
N LYS A 37 -18.67 1.32 23.92
CA LYS A 37 -19.40 1.32 25.19
C LYS A 37 -20.76 1.99 25.08
N ALA A 38 -20.82 3.16 24.43
CA ALA A 38 -22.07 3.89 24.23
C ALA A 38 -23.07 3.06 23.41
N PHE A 39 -22.62 2.45 22.31
CA PHE A 39 -23.44 1.53 21.52
C PHE A 39 -23.95 0.35 22.35
N ALA A 40 -23.07 -0.32 23.11
CA ALA A 40 -23.45 -1.45 23.95
C ALA A 40 -24.49 -1.07 25.03
N GLN A 41 -24.38 0.14 25.60
CA GLN A 41 -25.36 0.65 26.56
C GLN A 41 -26.73 0.89 25.91
N ALA A 42 -26.78 1.49 24.73
CA ALA A 42 -28.03 1.75 24.00
C ALA A 42 -28.73 0.45 23.57
N VAL A 43 -27.96 -0.55 23.12
CA VAL A 43 -28.49 -1.89 22.83
C VAL A 43 -29.07 -2.54 24.10
N LYS A 44 -28.38 -2.40 25.23
CA LYS A 44 -28.84 -2.97 26.51
C LYS A 44 -30.10 -2.27 27.05
N SER A 45 -30.27 -0.98 26.79
CA SER A 45 -31.48 -0.24 27.20
C SER A 45 -32.67 -0.47 26.27
N GLY A 46 -32.50 -1.18 25.15
CA GLY A 46 -33.57 -1.44 24.18
C GLY A 46 -33.96 -0.22 23.33
N ASP A 47 -33.14 0.83 23.34
CA ASP A 47 -33.37 2.04 22.55
C ASP A 47 -32.76 1.85 21.16
N VAL A 48 -33.57 1.31 20.25
CA VAL A 48 -33.14 0.88 18.90
C VAL A 48 -32.71 2.07 18.04
N ASP A 49 -33.42 3.20 18.12
CA ASP A 49 -33.09 4.40 17.35
C ASP A 49 -31.74 4.97 17.80
N ARG A 50 -31.53 5.06 19.12
CA ARG A 50 -30.23 5.49 19.67
C ARG A 50 -29.11 4.49 19.38
N ALA A 51 -29.41 3.20 19.37
CA ALA A 51 -28.44 2.17 19.00
C ALA A 51 -28.01 2.29 17.53
N LEU A 52 -28.94 2.61 16.62
CA LEU A 52 -28.64 2.83 15.19
C LEU A 52 -27.76 4.06 14.98
N GLU A 53 -28.07 5.19 15.65
CA GLU A 53 -27.23 6.39 15.60
C GLU A 53 -25.80 6.11 16.12
N LEU A 54 -25.69 5.43 17.25
CA LEU A 54 -24.40 5.08 17.84
C LEU A 54 -23.65 4.00 17.05
N ALA A 55 -24.34 3.17 16.26
CA ALA A 55 -23.70 2.19 15.39
C ALA A 55 -22.87 2.87 14.29
N ASP A 56 -23.40 3.94 13.68
CA ASP A 56 -22.66 4.73 12.69
C ASP A 56 -21.46 5.44 13.32
N ALA A 57 -21.64 6.05 14.50
CA ALA A 57 -20.55 6.67 15.25
C ALA A 57 -19.44 5.66 15.61
N ARG A 58 -19.82 4.46 16.06
CA ARG A 58 -18.90 3.34 16.31
C ARG A 58 -18.18 2.90 15.04
N GLY A 59 -18.89 2.80 13.91
CA GLY A 59 -18.31 2.47 12.61
C GLY A 59 -17.24 3.48 12.19
N LYS A 60 -17.54 4.77 12.28
CA LYS A 60 -16.62 5.88 11.97
C LYS A 60 -15.39 5.87 12.88
N ALA A 61 -15.56 5.67 14.18
CA ALA A 61 -14.46 5.60 15.13
C ALA A 61 -13.51 4.42 14.84
N ASN A 62 -14.06 3.24 14.54
CA ASN A 62 -13.27 2.08 14.14
C ASN A 62 -12.54 2.29 12.81
N ALA A 63 -13.19 2.94 11.82
CA ALA A 63 -12.58 3.25 10.55
C ALA A 63 -11.41 4.24 10.69
N ALA A 64 -11.56 5.27 11.55
CA ALA A 64 -10.48 6.21 11.88
C ALA A 64 -9.30 5.50 12.53
N LEU A 65 -9.55 4.67 13.55
CA LEU A 65 -8.51 3.87 14.20
C LEU A 65 -7.78 2.95 13.21
N GLY A 66 -8.52 2.26 12.33
CA GLY A 66 -7.95 1.41 11.29
C GLY A 66 -7.02 2.18 10.35
N LYS A 67 -7.43 3.40 9.94
CA LYS A 67 -6.60 4.28 9.10
C LYS A 67 -5.32 4.70 9.83
N THR A 68 -5.44 5.15 11.08
CA THR A 68 -4.28 5.58 11.88
C THR A 68 -3.30 4.43 12.11
N ASN A 69 -3.79 3.23 12.42
CA ASN A 69 -2.95 2.03 12.57
C ASN A 69 -2.23 1.66 11.27
N SER A 70 -2.91 1.75 10.12
CA SER A 70 -2.28 1.52 8.81
C SER A 70 -1.18 2.55 8.51
N GLN A 71 -1.41 3.82 8.84
CA GLN A 71 -0.42 4.88 8.68
C GLN A 71 0.77 4.68 9.61
N LEU A 72 0.51 4.31 10.88
CA LEU A 72 1.54 4.01 11.88
C LEU A 72 2.41 2.86 11.41
N LYS A 73 1.82 1.73 10.98
CA LYS A 73 2.55 0.59 10.43
C LYS A 73 3.45 1.00 9.27
N THR A 74 2.94 1.81 8.34
CA THR A 74 3.72 2.31 7.20
C THR A 74 4.89 3.18 7.64
N ALA A 75 4.68 4.07 8.60
CA ALA A 75 5.74 4.94 9.13
C ALA A 75 6.81 4.15 9.91
N THR A 76 6.40 3.15 10.70
CA THR A 76 7.33 2.26 11.42
C THR A 76 8.18 1.46 10.45
N ASN A 77 7.57 0.86 9.40
CA ASN A 77 8.32 0.16 8.37
C ASN A 77 9.30 1.11 7.64
N ALA A 78 8.93 2.37 7.45
CA ALA A 78 9.82 3.37 6.86
C ALA A 78 11.08 3.61 7.71
N VAL A 79 10.92 3.75 9.03
CA VAL A 79 12.03 3.87 9.98
C VAL A 79 12.89 2.60 9.96
N ASN A 80 12.28 1.42 10.07
CA ASN A 80 12.99 0.14 10.13
C ASN A 80 13.82 -0.09 8.86
N SER A 81 13.29 0.21 7.68
CA SER A 81 14.04 0.09 6.43
C SER A 81 15.25 1.02 6.37
N GLN A 82 15.11 2.27 6.82
CA GLN A 82 16.25 3.20 6.85
C GLN A 82 17.31 2.74 7.85
N LYS A 83 16.89 2.21 9.02
CA LYS A 83 17.81 1.63 10.00
C LYS A 83 18.52 0.39 9.46
N LEU A 84 17.81 -0.49 8.76
CA LEU A 84 18.39 -1.66 8.11
C LEU A 84 19.42 -1.29 7.05
N GLN A 85 19.11 -0.32 6.19
CA GLN A 85 20.03 0.15 5.16
C GLN A 85 21.27 0.78 5.77
N ALA A 86 21.12 1.61 6.81
CA ALA A 86 22.23 2.27 7.49
C ALA A 86 23.14 1.29 8.27
N ASN A 87 22.62 0.14 8.69
CA ASN A 87 23.33 -0.83 9.54
C ASN A 87 23.64 -2.16 8.83
N ALA A 88 23.62 -2.22 7.49
CA ALA A 88 23.84 -3.44 6.73
C ALA A 88 25.14 -4.17 7.10
N GLY A 89 26.26 -3.44 7.27
CA GLY A 89 27.55 -4.01 7.68
C GLY A 89 27.51 -4.63 9.08
N LYS A 90 27.00 -3.89 10.08
CA LYS A 90 26.89 -4.38 11.46
C LYS A 90 25.98 -5.61 11.60
N ARG A 91 25.00 -5.75 10.69
CA ARG A 91 24.14 -6.93 10.65
C ARG A 91 24.86 -8.16 10.13
N ALA A 92 25.69 -8.00 9.10
CA ALA A 92 26.56 -9.07 8.62
C ALA A 92 27.51 -9.53 9.73
N ASP A 93 28.11 -8.59 10.47
CA ASP A 93 28.98 -8.91 11.60
C ASP A 93 28.24 -9.73 12.69
N ILE A 94 26.97 -9.41 12.97
CA ILE A 94 26.15 -10.17 13.94
C ILE A 94 25.78 -11.55 13.38
N HIS A 95 25.48 -11.66 12.08
CA HIS A 95 25.23 -12.95 11.45
C HIS A 95 26.47 -13.85 11.56
N ASP A 96 27.65 -13.32 11.27
CA ASP A 96 28.92 -14.02 11.38
C ASP A 96 29.21 -14.44 12.84
N ALA A 97 28.95 -13.55 13.80
CA ALA A 97 29.09 -13.86 15.22
C ALA A 97 28.11 -14.96 15.68
N MET A 98 26.87 -14.96 15.21
CA MET A 98 25.88 -16.01 15.53
C MET A 98 26.24 -17.37 14.94
N ARG A 99 26.99 -17.41 13.82
CA ARG A 99 27.52 -18.68 13.30
C ARG A 99 28.62 -19.27 14.20
N GLN A 100 29.30 -18.42 14.98
CA GLN A 100 30.42 -18.82 15.84
C GLN A 100 30.02 -18.99 17.32
N ASP A 101 29.04 -18.23 17.81
CA ASP A 101 28.55 -18.22 19.19
C ASP A 101 27.08 -18.65 19.28
N LYS A 102 26.80 -19.61 20.17
CA LYS A 102 25.45 -20.16 20.43
C LYS A 102 24.57 -19.24 21.27
N SER A 103 25.01 -18.01 21.59
CA SER A 103 24.25 -17.01 22.36
C SER A 103 23.12 -16.32 21.56
N VAL A 104 22.26 -17.13 20.92
CA VAL A 104 21.20 -16.74 19.97
C VAL A 104 20.35 -15.55 20.46
N VAL A 105 19.97 -15.54 21.74
CA VAL A 105 19.07 -14.50 22.30
C VAL A 105 19.69 -13.10 22.26
N GLY A 106 20.99 -12.97 22.55
CA GLY A 106 21.66 -11.67 22.57
C GLY A 106 21.76 -11.07 21.18
N HIS A 107 22.12 -11.91 20.22
CA HIS A 107 22.28 -11.50 18.82
C HIS A 107 20.94 -11.21 18.12
N VAL A 108 19.87 -11.97 18.41
CA VAL A 108 18.52 -11.64 17.90
C VAL A 108 18.06 -10.26 18.40
N LYS A 109 18.26 -9.95 19.68
CA LYS A 109 17.93 -8.62 20.22
C LYS A 109 18.74 -7.51 19.55
N ALA A 110 20.02 -7.76 19.25
CA ALA A 110 20.86 -6.81 18.52
C ALA A 110 20.34 -6.60 17.09
N LEU A 111 19.95 -7.65 16.37
CA LEU A 111 19.37 -7.53 15.03
C LEU A 111 18.07 -6.71 15.02
N PHE A 112 17.19 -6.89 16.01
CA PHE A 112 15.98 -6.07 16.16
C PHE A 112 16.30 -4.60 16.47
N ALA A 113 17.31 -4.33 17.31
CA ALA A 113 17.77 -2.96 17.56
C ALA A 113 18.31 -2.27 16.29
N LEU A 114 18.85 -3.04 15.35
CA LEU A 114 19.30 -2.58 14.04
C LEU A 114 18.17 -2.49 12.98
N GLY A 115 16.92 -2.71 13.38
CA GLY A 115 15.74 -2.52 12.53
C GLY A 115 15.20 -3.78 11.84
N ALA A 116 15.67 -4.99 12.22
CA ALA A 116 15.01 -6.21 11.78
C ALA A 116 13.61 -6.34 12.41
N ASP A 117 12.67 -6.96 11.69
CA ASP A 117 11.35 -7.36 12.21
C ASP A 117 11.28 -8.88 12.42
N TRP A 118 12.12 -9.65 11.71
CA TRP A 118 12.22 -11.09 11.82
C TRP A 118 13.67 -11.58 11.69
N VAL A 119 13.94 -12.73 12.30
CA VAL A 119 15.19 -13.50 12.17
C VAL A 119 14.78 -14.94 11.90
N ASN A 120 15.33 -15.54 10.84
CA ASN A 120 15.11 -16.93 10.46
C ASN A 120 16.42 -17.71 10.57
N PHE A 121 16.33 -18.93 11.06
CA PHE A 121 17.44 -19.87 11.13
C PHE A 121 17.14 -21.04 10.22
N GLU A 122 18.05 -21.34 9.31
CA GLU A 122 17.96 -22.44 8.38
C GLU A 122 19.14 -23.39 8.60
N GLU A 123 18.87 -24.69 8.50
CA GLU A 123 19.91 -25.72 8.50
C GLU A 123 20.58 -25.71 7.12
N GLY A 124 21.90 -25.49 7.10
CA GLY A 124 22.73 -25.57 5.90
C GLY A 124 23.17 -27.01 5.60
N GLU A 125 24.00 -27.19 4.58
CA GLU A 125 24.66 -28.49 4.37
C GLU A 125 25.65 -28.78 5.51
N GLY A 126 25.45 -29.88 6.24
CA GLY A 126 26.30 -30.29 7.36
C GLY A 126 25.91 -29.66 8.70
N ASP A 127 26.90 -29.30 9.53
CA ASP A 127 26.69 -28.64 10.84
C ASP A 127 26.58 -27.09 10.74
N GLU A 128 26.30 -26.55 9.55
CA GLU A 128 26.22 -25.11 9.31
C GLU A 128 24.81 -24.56 9.61
N ILE A 129 24.75 -23.40 10.27
CA ILE A 129 23.51 -22.64 10.48
C ILE A 129 23.52 -21.40 9.59
N ILE A 130 22.52 -21.28 8.73
CA ILE A 130 22.26 -20.08 7.93
C ILE A 130 21.38 -19.14 8.75
N VAL A 131 21.87 -17.94 9.03
CA VAL A 131 21.14 -16.90 9.75
C VAL A 131 20.65 -15.86 8.75
N ASN A 132 19.34 -15.77 8.59
CA ASN A 132 18.68 -14.75 7.78
C ASN A 132 17.99 -13.76 8.72
N SER A 133 18.04 -12.46 8.40
CA SER A 133 17.16 -11.51 9.06
C SER A 133 16.64 -10.48 8.07
N GLY A 134 15.42 -10.04 8.32
CA GLY A 134 14.74 -9.05 7.51
C GLY A 134 13.75 -8.28 8.34
N GLY A 135 13.07 -7.35 7.70
CA GLY A 135 12.23 -6.37 8.37
C GLY A 135 12.07 -5.17 7.47
N ALA A 136 10.97 -4.48 7.60
CA ALA A 136 10.46 -3.55 6.62
C ALA A 136 10.38 -4.19 5.21
N ASP A 137 9.26 -4.86 4.94
CA ASP A 137 8.65 -4.77 3.62
C ASP A 137 8.25 -3.30 3.37
N ILE A 138 9.22 -2.38 3.31
CA ILE A 138 9.14 -1.46 2.18
C ILE A 138 9.43 -2.40 1.02
N ARG A 139 8.38 -2.98 0.44
CA ARG A 139 8.40 -3.32 -0.97
C ARG A 139 9.07 -2.12 -1.60
N LYS A 140 10.35 -2.28 -1.99
CA LYS A 140 11.22 -1.24 -2.56
C LYS A 140 10.28 -0.26 -3.21
N THR A 141 10.14 0.97 -2.68
CA THR A 141 9.22 1.97 -3.23
C THR A 141 9.36 1.82 -4.72
N ARG A 142 8.35 1.24 -5.41
CA ARG A 142 8.55 0.71 -6.77
C ARG A 142 9.25 1.83 -7.49
N ALA A 143 10.53 1.65 -7.84
CA ALA A 143 11.36 2.73 -8.37
C ALA A 143 10.50 3.40 -9.41
N PRO A 144 10.09 4.68 -9.20
CA PRO A 144 8.80 5.24 -9.61
C PRO A 144 8.27 4.42 -10.75
N GLY A 145 7.50 3.37 -10.39
CA GLY A 145 7.07 2.41 -11.38
C GLY A 145 6.19 3.24 -12.28
N SER A 146 6.73 3.60 -13.46
CA SER A 146 6.14 4.47 -14.46
C SER A 146 4.65 4.64 -14.20
N GLY A 147 4.28 5.71 -13.48
CA GLY A 147 2.91 6.12 -13.20
C GLY A 147 1.89 5.00 -12.95
N GLY A 148 2.07 4.15 -11.95
CA GLY A 148 1.01 3.27 -11.44
C GLY A 148 -0.02 4.00 -10.57
N GLY A 149 -0.35 5.25 -10.93
CA GLY A 149 -1.54 5.92 -10.43
C GLY A 149 -2.75 5.13 -10.93
N GLY A 150 -3.77 4.99 -10.09
CA GLY A 150 -4.98 4.22 -10.37
C GLY A 150 -5.70 4.70 -11.63
N ASN A 151 -5.22 4.27 -12.78
CA ASN A 151 -5.96 4.20 -14.01
C ASN A 151 -6.78 2.92 -13.90
N ARG A 152 -8.02 3.09 -13.45
CA ARG A 152 -9.05 2.08 -13.64
C ARG A 152 -9.20 1.91 -15.16
N GLY A 153 -8.53 0.90 -15.72
CA GLY A 153 -8.33 0.76 -17.17
C GLY A 153 -6.99 1.35 -17.57
N THR A 154 -6.19 0.74 -18.43
CA THR A 154 -6.61 0.48 -19.81
C THR A 154 -5.49 -0.30 -20.48
N ALA A 155 -5.82 -1.35 -21.21
CA ALA A 155 -4.90 -1.97 -22.15
C ALA A 155 -4.26 -0.91 -23.07
N SER A 156 -3.01 -1.16 -23.49
CA SER A 156 -2.30 -0.38 -24.50
C SER A 156 -2.52 -1.01 -25.87
N TRP A 157 -2.92 -0.19 -26.84
CA TRP A 157 -3.21 -0.61 -28.21
C TRP A 157 -2.17 0.03 -29.14
N GLU A 158 -1.57 -0.77 -30.00
CA GLU A 158 -0.60 -0.28 -30.99
C GLU A 158 -1.25 -0.24 -32.37
N VAL A 159 -1.32 0.95 -32.97
CA VAL A 159 -1.82 1.17 -34.33
C VAL A 159 -0.77 2.00 -35.07
N ASP A 160 -0.29 1.51 -36.22
CA ASP A 160 0.69 2.19 -37.07
C ASP A 160 1.96 2.67 -36.34
N GLY A 161 2.44 1.89 -35.37
CA GLY A 161 3.64 2.20 -34.58
C GLY A 161 3.43 3.27 -33.49
N GLN A 162 2.20 3.71 -33.26
CA GLN A 162 1.82 4.58 -32.15
C GLN A 162 1.05 3.80 -31.08
N SER A 163 1.40 4.03 -29.81
CA SER A 163 0.73 3.42 -28.66
C SER A 163 -0.36 4.32 -28.11
N PHE A 164 -1.54 3.76 -27.87
CA PHE A 164 -2.72 4.42 -27.33
C PHE A 164 -3.20 3.73 -26.06
N THR A 165 -3.67 4.50 -25.07
CA THR A 165 -4.60 3.97 -24.06
C THR A 165 -5.97 3.71 -24.68
N SER A 166 -6.81 2.88 -24.04
CA SER A 166 -8.18 2.65 -24.53
C SER A 166 -8.98 3.95 -24.71
N ARG A 167 -8.72 4.99 -23.91
CA ARG A 167 -9.37 6.29 -24.06
C ARG A 167 -8.88 7.01 -25.31
N GLU A 168 -7.56 7.13 -25.45
CA GLU A 168 -6.94 7.84 -26.58
C GLU A 168 -7.29 7.17 -27.90
N LEU A 169 -7.39 5.84 -27.94
CA LEU A 169 -7.83 5.13 -29.15
C LEU A 169 -9.28 5.44 -29.51
N ILE A 170 -10.17 5.51 -28.52
CA ILE A 170 -11.58 5.89 -28.75
C ILE A 170 -11.70 7.37 -29.16
N ASP A 171 -10.93 8.26 -28.54
CA ASP A 171 -10.90 9.69 -28.86
C ASP A 171 -10.33 9.95 -30.27
N ALA A 172 -9.39 9.14 -30.73
CA ALA A 172 -8.82 9.22 -32.08
C ALA A 172 -9.74 8.64 -33.16
N HIS A 173 -10.63 7.70 -32.80
CA HIS A 173 -11.51 7.00 -33.73
C HIS A 173 -12.99 6.96 -33.28
N PRO A 174 -13.62 8.13 -33.00
CA PRO A 174 -15.01 8.20 -32.55
C PRO A 174 -16.01 7.77 -33.65
N ASP A 175 -15.58 7.79 -34.90
CA ASP A 175 -16.31 7.29 -36.07
C ASP A 175 -16.50 5.77 -36.02
N LEU A 176 -15.56 5.04 -35.42
CA LEU A 176 -15.61 3.59 -35.31
C LEU A 176 -16.53 3.09 -34.19
N LEU A 177 -16.97 3.97 -33.28
CA LEU A 177 -17.92 3.66 -32.21
C LEU A 177 -19.31 3.26 -32.76
N THR A 178 -19.98 2.36 -32.05
CA THR A 178 -21.41 2.11 -32.30
C THR A 178 -22.25 3.29 -31.79
N ASP A 179 -23.40 3.56 -32.41
CA ASP A 179 -24.25 4.71 -32.03
C ASP A 179 -24.61 4.72 -30.53
N LYS A 180 -24.87 3.54 -29.97
CA LYS A 180 -25.17 3.37 -28.54
C LYS A 180 -23.97 3.67 -27.63
N VAL A 181 -22.76 3.28 -28.02
CA VAL A 181 -21.55 3.58 -27.24
C VAL A 181 -21.18 5.06 -27.38
N ARG A 182 -21.35 5.63 -28.57
CA ARG A 182 -21.14 7.06 -28.83
C ARG A 182 -22.02 7.92 -27.92
N GLU A 183 -23.32 7.61 -27.82
CA GLU A 183 -24.25 8.31 -26.92
C GLU A 183 -23.79 8.25 -25.43
N HIS A 184 -23.33 7.09 -24.96
CA HIS A 184 -22.82 6.93 -23.60
C HIS A 184 -21.45 7.61 -23.38
N TYR A 185 -20.62 7.67 -24.43
CA TYR A 185 -19.33 8.36 -24.41
C TYR A 185 -19.51 9.87 -24.30
N GLU A 186 -20.35 10.45 -25.16
CA GLU A 186 -20.66 11.88 -25.21
C GLU A 186 -21.36 12.37 -23.93
N SER A 187 -22.25 11.55 -23.35
CA SER A 187 -22.92 11.85 -22.08
C SER A 187 -22.03 11.67 -20.83
N GLY A 188 -20.78 11.19 -21.00
CA GLY A 188 -19.87 10.94 -19.88
C GLY A 188 -20.25 9.74 -19.00
N ASN A 189 -21.18 8.89 -19.46
CA ASN A 189 -21.64 7.72 -18.73
C ASN A 189 -20.74 6.49 -18.98
N PHE A 190 -19.48 6.60 -18.53
CA PHE A 190 -18.46 5.55 -18.69
C PHE A 190 -18.73 4.26 -17.89
N ARG A 191 -19.84 4.19 -17.15
CA ARG A 191 -20.30 2.96 -16.48
C ARG A 191 -21.18 2.09 -17.38
N ALA A 192 -21.78 2.68 -18.42
CA ALA A 192 -22.72 1.99 -19.31
C ALA A 192 -22.02 1.07 -20.33
N PHE A 193 -20.70 1.20 -20.50
CA PHE A 193 -19.92 0.37 -21.41
C PHE A 193 -18.49 0.18 -20.88
N SER A 194 -17.78 -0.82 -21.41
CA SER A 194 -16.38 -1.06 -21.09
C SER A 194 -15.47 -0.40 -22.12
N MET A 195 -14.70 0.62 -21.70
CA MET A 195 -13.73 1.28 -22.58
C MET A 195 -12.67 0.31 -23.11
N THR A 196 -12.25 -0.67 -22.31
CA THR A 196 -11.23 -1.64 -22.74
C THR A 196 -11.73 -2.51 -23.89
N ARG A 197 -12.96 -3.05 -23.80
CA ARG A 197 -13.54 -3.88 -24.87
C ARG A 197 -13.84 -3.09 -26.13
N GLU A 198 -14.23 -1.83 -25.98
CA GLU A 198 -14.51 -1.01 -27.15
C GLU A 198 -13.22 -0.61 -27.88
N ALA A 199 -12.15 -0.30 -27.13
CA ALA A 199 -10.84 -0.09 -27.71
C ALA A 199 -10.29 -1.35 -28.38
N GLU A 200 -10.51 -2.54 -27.82
CA GLU A 200 -10.16 -3.83 -28.44
C GLU A 200 -10.81 -4.00 -29.82
N ARG A 201 -12.12 -3.75 -29.90
CA ARG A 201 -12.88 -3.82 -31.16
C ARG A 201 -12.38 -2.81 -32.20
N ILE A 202 -12.07 -1.58 -31.78
CA ILE A 202 -11.51 -0.55 -32.66
C ILE A 202 -10.13 -0.98 -33.16
N HIS A 203 -9.27 -1.45 -32.25
CA HIS A 203 -7.93 -1.94 -32.58
C HIS A 203 -7.96 -3.11 -33.57
N GLU A 204 -8.82 -4.10 -33.34
CA GLU A 204 -9.04 -5.20 -34.27
C GLU A 204 -9.42 -4.67 -35.65
N LYS A 205 -10.37 -3.74 -35.78
CA LYS A 205 -10.75 -3.17 -37.08
C LYS A 205 -9.61 -2.45 -37.80
N LEU A 206 -8.76 -1.77 -37.05
CA LEU A 206 -7.63 -1.03 -37.61
C LEU A 206 -6.48 -1.95 -38.02
N THR A 207 -6.33 -3.10 -37.36
CA THR A 207 -5.21 -4.05 -37.60
C THR A 207 -5.58 -5.25 -38.45
N SER A 208 -6.85 -5.64 -38.54
CA SER A 208 -7.34 -6.76 -39.37
C SER A 208 -7.65 -6.38 -40.83
N GLY A 209 -7.37 -5.14 -41.22
CA GLY A 209 -7.55 -4.61 -42.58
C GLY A 209 -6.31 -4.65 -43.48
N ASN A 210 -5.24 -5.33 -43.08
CA ASN A 210 -4.05 -5.60 -43.91
C ASN A 210 -4.03 -7.04 -44.42
#